data_AF-A0AAV5WG41-F1
#
_entry.id   AF-A0AAV5WG41-F1
#
_cell.length_a   1.000
_cell.length_b   1.000
_cell.length_c   1.000
_cell.angle_alpha   90.00
_cell.angle_beta   90.00
_cell.angle_gamma   90.00
#
_symmetry.space_group_name_H-M   'P 1'
#
loop_
_entity.id
_entity.type
_entity.pdbx_description
1 polymer ?
#
loop_
_entity_poly.entity_id
_entity_poly.type
_entity_poly.pdbx_seq_one_letter_code
_entity_poly.pdbx_strand_id
1 'polypeptide(L)'
;TESIIIESEGYVKDGKATVEFRIWIYRVFGFREVKLRDFSTPDQLSNVVLVVEGKKLHLSRDYLATHSPVFSAMFFGDFVEKNKEEIELKDVAREEFVELLYVIYPSYRPITKYSTRFILVLADLYQIKYATNLAESYLIKTK
;
A
#
# COMPACT_ATOMS: atom_id res chain seq x y z
N THR A 1 29.22 9.36 -25.85
CA THR A 1 28.83 7.96 -25.61
C THR A 1 30.00 7.12 -26.00
N GLU A 2 30.84 6.76 -25.03
CA GLU A 2 32.08 5.99 -25.31
C GLU A 2 31.75 4.50 -25.31
N SER A 3 32.03 3.87 -26.44
CA SER A 3 31.82 2.44 -26.68
C SER A 3 32.86 1.66 -25.87
N ILE A 4 32.42 0.89 -24.87
CA ILE A 4 33.29 0.17 -23.92
C ILE A 4 33.90 -1.12 -24.52
N ILE A 5 33.62 -1.43 -25.80
CA ILE A 5 34.03 -2.70 -26.41
C ILE A 5 35.25 -2.46 -27.31
N ILE A 6 36.43 -2.79 -26.79
CA ILE A 6 37.69 -2.80 -27.53
C ILE A 6 37.93 -4.21 -28.07
N GLU A 7 37.90 -4.36 -29.39
CA GLU A 7 37.95 -5.65 -30.11
C GLU A 7 39.31 -6.36 -30.00
N SER A 8 40.39 -5.63 -29.73
CA SER A 8 41.77 -6.17 -29.69
C SER A 8 42.10 -7.03 -28.46
N GLU A 9 41.19 -7.13 -27.48
CA GLU A 9 41.42 -7.88 -26.24
C GLU A 9 40.61 -9.19 -26.13
N GLY A 10 39.96 -9.64 -27.21
CA GLY A 10 39.36 -10.99 -27.29
C GLY A 10 37.94 -11.13 -26.73
N TYR A 11 37.24 -10.02 -26.50
CA TYR A 11 35.89 -10.01 -25.93
C TYR A 11 34.75 -10.24 -26.95
N VAL A 12 35.08 -10.39 -28.24
CA VAL A 12 34.13 -10.66 -29.32
C VAL A 12 34.55 -11.94 -30.06
N LYS A 13 33.67 -12.94 -30.10
CA LYS A 13 33.85 -14.19 -30.86
C LYS A 13 32.59 -14.46 -31.69
N ASP A 14 32.74 -14.73 -32.98
CA ASP A 14 31.64 -14.97 -33.93
C ASP A 14 30.56 -13.88 -33.93
N GLY A 15 30.97 -12.61 -33.84
CA GLY A 15 30.06 -11.46 -33.81
C GLY A 15 29.27 -11.31 -32.51
N LYS A 16 29.60 -12.09 -31.46
CA LYS A 16 28.98 -12.00 -30.14
C LYS A 16 29.98 -11.51 -29.11
N ALA A 17 29.60 -10.44 -28.41
CA ALA A 17 30.29 -9.96 -27.23
C ALA A 17 29.63 -10.53 -25.97
N THR A 18 30.43 -11.01 -25.03
CA THR A 18 29.95 -11.49 -23.72
C THR A 18 30.38 -10.51 -22.63
N VAL A 19 29.41 -9.99 -21.89
CA VAL A 19 29.68 -9.12 -20.72
C VAL A 19 29.33 -9.91 -19.46
N GLU A 20 30.32 -10.06 -18.59
CA GLU A 20 30.13 -10.60 -17.23
C GLU A 20 30.11 -9.43 -16.24
N PHE A 21 29.08 -9.38 -15.39
CA PHE A 21 29.04 -8.48 -14.25
C PHE A 21 28.78 -9.28 -12.97
N ARG A 22 29.46 -8.90 -11.88
CA ARG A 22 29.24 -9.46 -10.55
C ARG A 22 28.40 -8.49 -9.73
N ILE A 23 27.18 -8.90 -9.39
CA ILE A 23 26.30 -8.14 -8.51
C ILE A 23 26.52 -8.62 -7.07
N TRP A 24 26.87 -7.70 -6.19
CA TRP A 24 26.91 -7.94 -4.76
C TRP A 24 25.60 -7.46 -4.14
N ILE A 25 24.73 -8.39 -3.76
CA ILE A 25 23.51 -8.07 -3.03
C ILE A 25 23.87 -7.93 -1.55
N TYR A 26 24.11 -6.71 -1.09
CA TYR A 26 24.55 -6.44 0.28
C TYR A 26 23.45 -6.66 1.33
N ARG A 27 22.17 -6.56 0.94
CA ARG A 27 21.03 -6.90 1.79
C ARG A 27 19.84 -7.33 0.94
N VAL A 28 19.27 -8.47 1.29
CA VAL A 28 17.92 -8.85 0.90
C VAL A 28 17.02 -8.67 2.13
N PHE A 29 16.02 -7.81 2.05
CA PHE A 29 14.86 -7.93 2.94
C PHE A 29 13.96 -9.03 2.37
N GLY A 30 13.73 -10.08 3.17
CA GLY A 30 13.24 -11.41 2.77
C GLY A 30 12.32 -11.50 1.54
N PHE A 31 12.60 -12.47 0.66
CA PHE A 31 11.79 -12.85 -0.50
C PHE A 31 10.50 -13.60 -0.12
N ARG A 32 9.79 -13.17 0.93
CA ARG A 32 8.43 -13.66 1.14
C ARG A 32 7.55 -12.98 0.12
N GLU A 33 6.97 -13.74 -0.79
CA GLU A 33 5.88 -13.26 -1.63
C GLU A 33 4.79 -12.72 -0.70
N VAL A 34 4.65 -11.39 -0.67
CA VAL A 34 3.71 -10.72 0.21
C VAL A 34 2.34 -10.92 -0.42
N LYS A 35 1.65 -11.99 -0.02
CA LYS A 35 0.26 -12.16 -0.39
C LYS A 35 -0.56 -11.06 0.28
N LEU A 36 -0.84 -10.01 -0.48
CA LEU A 36 -1.71 -8.93 -0.05
C LEU A 36 -3.13 -9.46 0.15
N ARG A 37 -3.81 -8.93 1.16
CA ARG A 37 -5.23 -9.23 1.36
C ARG A 37 -6.01 -8.74 0.14
N ASP A 38 -6.90 -9.60 -0.36
CA ASP A 38 -7.88 -9.22 -1.36
C ASP A 38 -9.13 -8.73 -0.63
N PHE A 39 -9.39 -7.43 -0.69
CA PHE A 39 -10.56 -6.81 -0.06
C PHE A 39 -11.82 -6.93 -0.91
N SER A 40 -11.74 -7.43 -2.15
CA SER A 40 -12.91 -7.59 -3.03
C SER A 40 -13.79 -8.79 -2.68
N THR A 41 -13.28 -9.70 -1.85
CA THR A 41 -14.01 -10.88 -1.35
C THR A 41 -14.08 -10.88 0.17
N PRO A 42 -15.19 -11.34 0.78
CA PRO A 42 -15.29 -11.44 2.23
C PRO A 42 -14.39 -12.55 2.79
N ASP A 43 -13.95 -12.35 4.03
CA ASP A 43 -13.34 -13.38 4.88
C ASP A 43 -14.11 -13.53 6.20
N GLN A 44 -13.60 -14.38 7.10
CA GLN A 44 -14.24 -14.68 8.40
C GLN A 44 -14.38 -13.46 9.33
N LEU A 45 -13.58 -12.41 9.11
CA LEU A 45 -13.58 -11.19 9.94
C LEU A 45 -14.36 -10.04 9.28
N SER A 46 -14.85 -10.26 8.06
CA SER A 46 -15.57 -9.25 7.30
C SER A 46 -17.01 -9.12 7.80
N ASN A 47 -17.33 -7.97 8.39
CA ASN A 47 -18.65 -7.68 8.96
C ASN A 47 -19.24 -6.34 8.47
N VAL A 48 -18.55 -5.64 7.58
CA VAL A 48 -19.04 -4.44 6.88
C VAL A 48 -18.54 -4.40 5.43
N VAL A 49 -19.33 -3.81 4.56
CA VAL A 49 -18.95 -3.50 3.17
C VAL A 49 -18.84 -1.99 3.01
N LEU A 50 -17.67 -1.51 2.60
CA LEU A 50 -17.49 -0.14 2.14
C LEU A 50 -17.55 -0.11 0.61
N VAL A 51 -18.39 0.76 0.06
CA VAL A 51 -18.50 0.97 -1.39
C VAL A 51 -17.72 2.22 -1.73
N VAL A 52 -16.64 2.05 -2.51
CA VAL A 52 -15.81 3.15 -3.01
C VAL A 52 -15.83 3.10 -4.52
N GLU A 53 -16.25 4.20 -5.15
CA GLU A 53 -16.42 4.29 -6.62
C GLU A 53 -17.25 3.14 -7.21
N GLY A 54 -18.34 2.78 -6.52
CA GLY A 54 -19.24 1.68 -6.93
C GLY A 54 -18.65 0.28 -6.79
N LYS A 55 -17.46 0.12 -6.20
CA LYS A 55 -16.83 -1.18 -5.94
C LYS A 55 -16.87 -1.52 -4.45
N LYS A 56 -17.15 -2.78 -4.14
CA LYS A 56 -17.28 -3.28 -2.78
C LYS A 56 -15.91 -3.66 -2.20
N LEU A 57 -15.71 -3.28 -0.94
CA LEU A 57 -14.57 -3.67 -0.10
C LEU A 57 -15.09 -4.30 1.19
N HIS A 58 -14.72 -5.55 1.45
CA HIS A 58 -15.15 -6.32 2.61
C HIS A 58 -14.15 -6.17 3.76
N LEU A 59 -14.61 -5.62 4.89
CA LEU A 59 -13.75 -5.11 5.96
C LEU A 59 -14.31 -5.46 7.34
N SER A 60 -13.47 -5.31 8.36
CA SER A 60 -13.85 -5.42 9.77
C SER A 60 -14.09 -4.03 10.37
N ARG A 61 -15.28 -3.82 10.94
CA ARG A 61 -15.62 -2.59 11.69
C ARG A 61 -14.64 -2.36 12.83
N ASP A 62 -14.38 -3.39 13.62
CA ASP A 62 -13.51 -3.32 14.81
C ASP A 62 -12.10 -2.91 14.42
N TYR A 63 -11.58 -3.47 13.32
CA TYR A 63 -10.23 -3.16 12.85
C TYR A 63 -10.10 -1.71 12.37
N LEU A 64 -11.06 -1.24 11.56
CA LEU A 64 -11.10 0.15 11.12
C LEU A 64 -11.27 1.12 12.29
N ALA A 65 -12.18 0.84 13.22
CA ALA A 65 -12.45 1.67 14.39
C ALA A 65 -11.26 1.73 15.36
N THR A 66 -10.48 0.65 15.49
CA THR A 66 -9.25 0.61 16.28
C THR A 66 -8.22 1.60 15.76
N HIS A 67 -8.16 1.79 14.44
CA HIS A 67 -7.17 2.65 13.79
C HIS A 67 -7.69 4.06 13.46
N SER A 68 -8.99 4.28 13.50
CA SER A 68 -9.63 5.53 13.07
C SER A 68 -10.77 5.92 14.02
N PRO A 69 -10.64 7.04 14.74
CA PRO A 69 -11.75 7.63 15.49
C PRO A 69 -12.97 7.93 14.61
N VAL A 70 -12.75 8.29 13.34
CA VAL A 70 -13.83 8.56 12.37
C VAL A 70 -14.64 7.31 12.09
N PHE A 71 -13.98 6.18 11.79
CA PHE A 71 -14.68 4.90 11.61
C PHE A 71 -15.30 4.39 12.92
N SER A 72 -14.65 4.63 14.07
CA SER A 72 -15.23 4.31 15.37
C SER A 72 -16.56 5.03 15.61
N ALA A 73 -16.59 6.35 15.36
CA ALA A 73 -17.81 7.14 15.43
C ALA A 73 -18.85 6.65 14.41
N MET A 74 -18.46 6.39 13.16
CA MET A 74 -19.35 5.94 12.09
C MET A 74 -20.03 4.59 12.41
N PHE A 75 -19.30 3.64 12.98
CA PHE A 75 -19.80 2.28 13.20
C PHE A 75 -20.44 2.05 14.57
N PHE A 76 -19.99 2.77 15.60
CA PHE A 76 -20.40 2.52 16.98
C PHE A 76 -21.12 3.71 17.63
N GLY A 77 -21.00 4.92 17.05
CA GLY A 77 -21.76 6.09 17.46
C GLY A 77 -23.23 6.05 17.03
N ASP A 78 -23.96 7.12 17.30
CA ASP A 78 -25.41 7.20 17.06
C ASP A 78 -25.77 7.69 15.63
N PHE A 79 -24.99 7.25 14.64
CA PHE A 79 -25.20 7.58 13.23
C PHE A 79 -25.99 6.48 12.52
N VAL A 80 -26.63 6.82 11.40
CA VAL A 80 -27.45 5.87 10.62
C VAL A 80 -26.61 4.73 10.03
N GLU A 81 -25.33 4.97 9.81
CA GLU A 81 -24.33 4.04 9.30
C GLU A 81 -24.12 2.83 10.22
N LYS A 82 -24.30 2.98 11.54
CA LYS A 82 -24.14 1.90 12.53
C LYS A 82 -24.97 0.67 12.20
N ASN A 83 -26.17 0.86 11.67
CA ASN A 83 -27.10 -0.23 11.35
C ASN A 83 -27.00 -0.69 9.89
N LYS A 84 -26.09 -0.13 9.09
CA LYS A 84 -25.91 -0.49 7.69
C LYS A 84 -24.82 -1.54 7.54
N GLU A 85 -25.12 -2.56 6.74
CA GLU A 85 -24.13 -3.55 6.30
C GLU A 85 -23.26 -3.04 5.15
N GLU A 86 -23.80 -2.12 4.34
CA GLU A 86 -23.14 -1.51 3.18
C GLU A 86 -23.18 0.02 3.31
N ILE A 87 -22.00 0.65 3.22
CA ILE A 87 -21.81 2.10 3.40
C ILE A 87 -21.02 2.66 2.22
N GLU A 88 -21.57 3.67 1.55
CA GLU A 88 -20.89 4.37 0.47
C GLU A 88 -19.94 5.43 1.01
N LEU A 89 -18.69 5.40 0.54
CA LEU A 89 -17.70 6.45 0.77
C LEU A 89 -17.58 7.29 -0.50
N LYS A 90 -17.86 8.59 -0.35
CA LYS A 90 -17.78 9.58 -1.43
C LYS A 90 -16.44 10.30 -1.39
N ASP A 91 -16.04 10.86 -2.53
CA ASP A 91 -14.86 11.72 -2.66
C ASP A 91 -13.53 11.05 -2.28
N VAL A 92 -13.45 9.73 -2.45
CA VAL A 92 -12.25 8.93 -2.21
C VAL A 92 -12.01 8.01 -3.39
N ALA A 93 -10.79 8.06 -3.94
CA ALA A 93 -10.36 7.15 -5.00
C ALA A 93 -10.15 5.74 -4.43
N ARG A 94 -10.71 4.73 -5.09
CA ARG A 94 -10.66 3.35 -4.61
C ARG A 94 -9.23 2.85 -4.46
N GLU A 95 -8.38 3.10 -5.44
CA GLU A 95 -6.99 2.65 -5.43
C GLU A 95 -6.23 3.24 -4.24
N GLU A 96 -6.41 4.54 -3.97
CA GLU A 96 -5.78 5.22 -2.84
C GLU A 96 -6.27 4.68 -1.50
N PHE A 97 -7.58 4.40 -1.40
CA PHE A 97 -8.16 3.80 -0.19
C PHE A 97 -7.64 2.38 0.05
N VAL A 98 -7.50 1.57 -0.99
CA VAL A 98 -6.92 0.22 -0.88
C VAL A 98 -5.46 0.27 -0.41
N GLU A 99 -4.68 1.25 -0.87
CA GLU A 99 -3.31 1.46 -0.37
C GLU A 99 -3.31 1.85 1.12
N LEU A 100 -4.22 2.70 1.58
CA LEU A 100 -4.40 3.00 3.00
C LEU A 100 -4.77 1.74 3.80
N LEU A 101 -5.65 0.90 3.26
CA LEU A 101 -6.02 -0.38 3.88
C LEU A 101 -4.80 -1.29 4.03
N TYR A 102 -3.90 -1.34 3.04
CA TYR A 102 -2.63 -2.07 3.19
C TYR A 102 -1.70 -1.49 4.24
N VAL A 103 -1.79 -0.19 4.56
CA VAL A 103 -1.01 0.39 5.66
C VAL A 103 -1.57 -0.02 7.02
N ILE A 104 -2.90 0.03 7.20
CA ILE A 104 -3.49 -0.24 8.51
C ILE A 104 -3.66 -1.73 8.79
N TYR A 105 -4.00 -2.55 7.79
CA TYR A 105 -4.05 -4.01 7.94
C TYR A 105 -2.64 -4.59 7.93
N PRO A 106 -2.41 -5.76 8.55
CA PRO A 106 -1.10 -6.38 8.58
C PRO A 106 -0.68 -6.73 7.16
N SER A 107 0.19 -5.90 6.58
CA SER A 107 0.76 -6.10 5.26
C SER A 107 2.23 -5.72 5.30
N TYR A 108 3.01 -6.30 4.40
CA TYR A 108 4.42 -5.92 4.21
C TYR A 108 4.56 -4.91 3.06
N ARG A 109 3.49 -4.19 2.71
CA ARG A 109 3.52 -3.22 1.60
C ARG A 109 4.25 -1.95 2.04
N PRO A 110 5.40 -1.60 1.43
CA PRO A 110 6.12 -0.39 1.80
C PRO A 110 5.39 0.85 1.26
N ILE A 111 5.44 1.95 2.01
CA ILE A 111 5.08 3.26 1.49
C ILE A 111 6.15 3.71 0.49
N THR A 112 5.71 4.31 -0.61
CA THR A 112 6.54 4.89 -1.67
C THR A 112 6.31 6.39 -1.72
N LYS A 113 7.21 7.15 -2.34
CA LYS A 113 7.04 8.60 -2.55
C LYS A 113 5.69 8.97 -3.17
N TYR A 114 5.19 8.16 -4.10
CA TYR A 114 3.86 8.36 -4.70
C TYR A 114 2.76 8.13 -3.66
N SER A 115 2.80 7.00 -2.95
CA SER A 115 1.75 6.65 -1.98
C SER A 115 1.74 7.51 -0.73
N THR A 116 2.89 8.07 -0.32
CA THR A 116 2.97 8.98 0.83
C THR A 116 2.01 10.15 0.71
N ARG A 117 1.83 10.72 -0.49
CA ARG A 117 1.03 11.94 -0.68
C ARG A 117 -0.44 11.72 -0.36
N PHE A 118 -1.07 10.72 -0.98
CA PHE A 118 -2.48 10.43 -0.74
C PHE A 118 -2.69 9.73 0.61
N ILE A 119 -1.72 8.95 1.11
CA ILE A 119 -1.81 8.35 2.46
C ILE A 119 -1.90 9.45 3.51
N LEU A 120 -1.15 10.55 3.39
CA LEU A 120 -1.28 11.68 4.34
C LEU A 120 -2.67 12.30 4.29
N VAL A 121 -3.23 12.51 3.09
CA VAL A 121 -4.57 13.09 2.93
C VAL A 121 -5.64 12.17 3.54
N LEU A 122 -5.61 10.88 3.23
CA LEU A 122 -6.58 9.93 3.76
C LEU A 122 -6.38 9.66 5.26
N ALA A 123 -5.14 9.63 5.74
CA ALA A 123 -4.85 9.48 7.15
C ALA A 123 -5.35 10.67 7.96
N ASP A 124 -5.27 11.89 7.43
CA ASP A 124 -5.87 13.07 8.05
C ASP A 124 -7.40 12.98 8.03
N LEU A 125 -7.98 12.69 6.85
CA LEU A 125 -9.44 12.55 6.66
C LEU A 125 -10.07 11.55 7.63
N TYR A 126 -9.43 10.39 7.83
CA TYR A 126 -9.90 9.34 8.73
C TYR A 126 -9.22 9.35 10.10
N GLN A 127 -8.38 10.36 10.40
CA GLN A 127 -7.66 10.50 11.67
C GLN A 127 -6.84 9.25 12.08
N ILE A 128 -6.15 8.64 11.12
CA ILE A 128 -5.37 7.41 11.29
C ILE A 128 -3.92 7.75 11.65
N LYS A 129 -3.68 7.95 12.95
CA LYS A 129 -2.36 8.36 13.49
C LYS A 129 -1.20 7.46 13.06
N TYR A 130 -1.43 6.14 12.96
CA TYR A 130 -0.39 5.21 12.51
C TYR A 130 0.07 5.51 11.08
N ALA A 131 -0.87 5.71 10.16
CA ALA A 131 -0.58 6.02 8.76
C ALA A 131 0.09 7.39 8.61
N THR A 132 -0.36 8.40 9.37
CA THR A 132 0.30 9.72 9.43
C THR A 132 1.76 9.60 9.86
N ASN A 133 2.03 8.94 11.00
CA ASN A 133 3.38 8.77 11.52
C ASN A 133 4.30 8.01 10.55
N LEU A 134 3.76 6.99 9.88
CA LEU A 134 4.51 6.18 8.91
C LEU A 134 4.89 7.00 7.68
N ALA A 135 3.95 7.79 7.16
CA ALA A 135 4.17 8.68 6.02
C ALA A 135 5.14 9.83 6.37
N GLU A 136 4.98 10.48 7.53
CA GLU A 136 5.92 11.51 8.00
C GLU A 136 7.34 10.95 8.19
N SER A 137 7.45 9.77 8.82
CA SER A 137 8.74 9.10 8.99
C SER A 137 9.44 8.81 7.66
N TYR A 138 8.66 8.45 6.63
CA TYR A 138 9.18 8.27 5.27
C TYR A 138 9.70 9.60 4.71
N LEU A 139 8.93 10.69 4.83
CA LEU A 139 9.34 12.01 4.33
C LEU A 139 10.60 12.55 5.02
N ILE A 140 10.73 12.35 6.33
CA ILE A 140 11.91 12.78 7.09
C ILE A 140 13.17 12.02 6.65
N LYS A 141 13.05 10.71 6.43
CA LYS A 141 14.19 9.86 6.00
C LYS A 141 14.63 10.10 4.56
N THR A 142 13.75 10.64 3.73
CA THR A 142 13.98 10.81 2.28
C THR A 142 14.32 12.27 1.93
N LYS A 143 14.76 13.06 2.93
CA LYS A 143 15.33 14.41 2.75
C LYS A 143 16.78 14.35 2.28
#